data_AF-A0A924DSZ0-F1
#
_entry.id   AF-A0A924DSZ0-F1
#
_cell.length_a   1.000
_cell.length_b   1.000
_cell.length_c   1.000
_cell.angle_alpha   90.00
_cell.angle_beta   90.00
_cell.angle_gamma   90.00
#
_symmetry.space_group_name_H-M   'P 1'
#
loop_
_entity.id
_entity.type
_entity.pdbx_description
1 polymer ?
#
loop_
_entity_poly.entity_id
_entity_poly.type
_entity_poly.pdbx_seq_one_letter_code
_entity_poly.pdbx_strand_id
1 'polypeptide(L)'
;MNKVLAFLSIILLLTSCSSIKTINPHDQKGSTSKPDQVEFDLYEHTHGPVEKPIDVVPQEETVRIGERGGVVYANTEPGTEIGFVENKKIRIGLSLGPGIYRTINYVSFLKILERQNLAPDIITGTGFGAIVAAMYAVGMTPEVIEWNFYKYFKEKKKNKLYDKDWVNEIDEMFLTKFKNINIQDTKKKFFITLYDHNTKKTYYFDKGNIRDLLLLNLRLSNNFTESKSGQKYSTAFEKEVFNARLLRQLGAEFTIAVDVLGSKFDFETTNEFLIGVYGRTAGRIQKERKDFDYSVTLPLNLMNLDSTKDSSLFMQKTYDFMQKQSPVILKKIQAKLDNLSHSGNEK
;
A
#
# COMPACT_ATOMS: atom_id res chain seq x y z
N MET A 1 -62.48 23.38 -42.05
CA MET A 1 -62.40 23.20 -40.59
C MET A 1 -60.96 22.89 -40.20
N ASN A 2 -60.25 23.98 -39.87
CA ASN A 2 -59.04 24.15 -39.07
C ASN A 2 -57.80 23.28 -39.30
N LYS A 3 -57.11 23.58 -40.41
CA LYS A 3 -55.72 24.06 -40.35
C LYS A 3 -55.69 25.44 -41.04
N VAL A 4 -54.75 26.30 -40.66
CA VAL A 4 -54.45 27.66 -41.18
C VAL A 4 -55.03 28.83 -40.34
N LEU A 5 -54.22 29.90 -40.23
CA LEU A 5 -54.22 31.08 -39.32
C LEU A 5 -53.65 30.80 -37.92
N ALA A 6 -52.70 31.56 -37.37
CA ALA A 6 -51.95 32.75 -37.80
C ALA A 6 -50.73 32.84 -36.86
N PHE A 7 -49.50 32.98 -37.36
CA PHE A 7 -48.86 34.28 -37.62
C PHE A 7 -48.69 35.16 -36.38
N LEU A 8 -47.42 35.40 -36.05
CA LEU A 8 -46.83 36.68 -35.65
C LEU A 8 -47.64 37.55 -34.67
N SER A 9 -47.09 37.66 -33.46
CA SER A 9 -46.92 38.94 -32.78
C SER A 9 -45.69 38.79 -31.87
N ILE A 10 -44.51 39.25 -32.34
CA ILE A 10 -43.82 40.45 -31.81
C ILE A 10 -43.13 40.12 -30.47
N ILE A 11 -41.84 39.79 -30.46
CA ILE A 11 -40.69 40.73 -30.38
C ILE A 11 -40.67 41.54 -29.07
N LEU A 12 -39.50 41.54 -28.40
CA LEU A 12 -39.03 42.25 -27.17
C LEU A 12 -38.79 41.26 -26.02
N LEU A 13 -37.62 41.06 -25.41
CA LEU A 13 -36.31 41.71 -25.38
C LEU A 13 -35.27 40.65 -24.94
N LEU A 14 -34.28 40.32 -25.78
CA LEU A 14 -32.84 40.56 -25.59
C LEU A 14 -32.30 40.93 -24.18
N THR A 15 -31.13 40.33 -23.90
CA THR A 15 -30.09 40.63 -22.88
C THR A 15 -30.40 40.13 -21.46
N SER A 16 -29.49 39.47 -20.73
CA SER A 16 -28.07 39.77 -20.60
C SER A 16 -27.18 38.54 -20.32
N CYS A 17 -25.98 38.57 -20.91
CA CYS A 17 -24.78 37.90 -20.42
C CYS A 17 -24.49 38.25 -18.94
N SER A 18 -23.88 37.31 -18.21
CA SER A 18 -22.71 37.46 -17.31
C SER A 18 -22.61 36.20 -16.45
N SER A 19 -21.62 35.32 -16.61
CA SER A 19 -20.25 35.42 -16.06
C SER A 19 -20.17 35.34 -14.53
N ILE A 20 -19.33 34.39 -14.06
CA ILE A 20 -18.47 34.45 -12.86
C ILE A 20 -19.18 34.04 -11.53
N LYS A 21 -18.64 33.24 -10.58
CA LYS A 21 -17.27 33.12 -10.03
C LYS A 21 -17.11 31.81 -9.25
N THR A 22 -15.92 31.19 -9.36
CA THR A 22 -15.28 30.36 -8.33
C THR A 22 -14.92 31.20 -7.10
N ILE A 23 -15.07 30.68 -5.88
CA ILE A 23 -14.51 31.31 -4.67
C ILE A 23 -13.84 30.24 -3.78
N ASN A 24 -12.58 30.50 -3.46
CA ASN A 24 -11.69 29.80 -2.52
C ASN A 24 -11.76 30.52 -1.14
N PRO A 25 -11.24 29.93 -0.06
CA PRO A 25 -11.73 30.11 1.31
C PRO A 25 -11.12 31.30 2.04
N HIS A 26 -11.90 31.98 2.87
CA HIS A 26 -11.60 32.31 4.27
C HIS A 26 -12.80 33.02 4.93
N ASP A 27 -12.94 32.78 6.23
CA ASP A 27 -13.71 33.50 7.26
C ASP A 27 -15.08 33.00 7.74
N GLN A 28 -15.13 32.96 9.08
CA GLN A 28 -16.02 32.26 9.99
C GLN A 28 -17.27 33.08 10.32
N LYS A 29 -18.41 32.40 10.52
CA LYS A 29 -19.23 32.39 11.76
C LYS A 29 -20.70 32.05 11.46
N GLY A 30 -21.23 31.10 12.23
CA GLY A 30 -22.56 31.20 12.82
C GLY A 30 -23.74 30.47 12.16
N SER A 31 -24.37 29.62 12.98
CA SER A 31 -25.78 29.21 12.93
C SER A 31 -26.20 28.16 11.89
N THR A 32 -26.22 26.86 12.26
CA THR A 32 -27.37 26.08 12.79
C THR A 32 -28.55 25.89 11.83
N SER A 33 -28.61 24.74 11.15
CA SER A 33 -29.71 23.76 11.23
C SER A 33 -29.41 22.57 10.31
N LYS A 34 -29.76 21.37 10.77
CA LYS A 34 -29.41 20.07 10.19
C LYS A 34 -30.13 19.81 8.86
N PRO A 35 -29.53 19.03 7.94
CA PRO A 35 -30.18 18.55 6.72
C PRO A 35 -31.00 17.28 6.95
N ASP A 36 -32.14 17.19 6.26
CA ASP A 36 -32.99 16.02 6.15
C ASP A 36 -32.24 14.83 5.54
N GLN A 37 -32.41 13.68 6.18
CA GLN A 37 -31.86 12.40 5.76
C GLN A 37 -32.80 11.75 4.74
N VAL A 38 -32.23 11.27 3.63
CA VAL A 38 -32.89 10.32 2.73
C VAL A 38 -32.23 8.96 2.96
N GLU A 39 -33.09 8.03 3.36
CA GLU A 39 -32.85 6.65 3.80
C GLU A 39 -32.55 5.74 2.61
N PHE A 40 -31.61 4.81 2.79
CA PHE A 40 -31.36 3.69 1.86
C PHE A 40 -31.37 2.40 2.68
N ASP A 41 -32.52 1.73 2.66
CA ASP A 41 -32.69 0.36 3.10
C ASP A 41 -31.95 -0.59 2.15
N LEU A 42 -31.24 -1.57 2.71
CA LEU A 42 -31.06 -2.91 2.14
C LEU A 42 -30.33 -3.83 3.16
N TYR A 43 -30.95 -4.98 3.41
CA TYR A 43 -30.50 -6.20 4.13
C TYR A 43 -30.90 -6.36 5.60
N GLU A 44 -32.09 -6.97 5.76
CA GLU A 44 -32.51 -7.78 6.91
C GLU A 44 -31.50 -8.91 7.19
N HIS A 45 -31.04 -9.01 8.44
CA HIS A 45 -30.60 -10.27 9.04
C HIS A 45 -31.20 -10.41 10.44
N THR A 46 -31.76 -11.60 10.66
CA THR A 46 -32.59 -12.07 11.76
C THR A 46 -31.92 -12.04 13.13
N HIS A 47 -32.71 -11.66 14.15
CA HIS A 47 -32.35 -11.62 15.57
C HIS A 47 -32.09 -13.02 16.18
N GLY A 48 -30.98 -13.15 16.91
CA GLY A 48 -30.80 -14.11 18.01
C GLY A 48 -30.78 -13.35 19.35
N PRO A 49 -31.13 -14.00 20.49
CA PRO A 49 -31.35 -13.30 21.76
C PRO A 49 -30.05 -12.72 22.34
N VAL A 50 -30.17 -11.49 22.84
CA VAL A 50 -29.14 -10.73 23.54
C VAL A 50 -28.96 -11.31 24.95
N GLU A 51 -27.84 -11.97 25.21
CA GLU A 51 -27.41 -12.28 26.58
C GLU A 51 -26.87 -11.01 27.26
N LYS A 52 -27.24 -10.83 28.54
CA LYS A 52 -26.89 -9.65 29.34
C LYS A 52 -25.36 -9.58 29.61
N PRO A 53 -24.77 -8.38 29.70
CA PRO A 53 -23.35 -8.23 30.06
C PRO A 53 -23.07 -8.77 31.47
N ILE A 54 -22.03 -9.58 31.60
CA ILE A 54 -21.42 -9.94 32.88
C ILE A 54 -20.43 -8.83 33.23
N ASP A 55 -20.62 -8.19 34.39
CA ASP A 55 -19.66 -7.26 34.97
C ASP A 55 -18.38 -8.00 35.36
N VAL A 56 -17.30 -7.78 34.60
CA VAL A 56 -15.95 -8.15 34.99
C VAL A 56 -15.18 -6.86 35.21
N VAL A 57 -14.91 -6.54 36.48
CA VAL A 57 -13.98 -5.50 36.90
C VAL A 57 -12.54 -5.99 36.66
N PRO A 58 -11.74 -5.38 35.77
CA PRO A 58 -10.32 -5.68 35.69
C PRO A 58 -9.57 -4.75 36.65
N GLN A 59 -8.87 -5.34 37.61
CA GLN A 59 -7.93 -4.65 38.48
C GLN A 59 -6.82 -3.98 37.67
N GLU A 60 -6.37 -2.82 38.16
CA GLU A 60 -5.25 -2.06 37.64
C GLU A 60 -3.95 -2.89 37.64
N GLU A 61 -3.37 -3.09 36.47
CA GLU A 61 -1.92 -3.23 36.32
C GLU A 61 -1.51 -2.57 34.99
N THR A 62 -1.03 -1.34 35.10
CA THR A 62 -0.41 -0.61 33.99
C THR A 62 0.91 -1.26 33.61
N VAL A 63 0.90 -2.13 32.59
CA VAL A 63 2.13 -2.55 31.91
C VAL A 63 2.51 -1.47 30.90
N ARG A 64 3.49 -0.63 31.25
CA ARG A 64 4.21 0.22 30.29
C ARG A 64 5.00 -0.68 29.35
N ILE A 65 4.56 -0.81 28.09
CA ILE A 65 5.31 -1.53 27.06
C ILE A 65 6.41 -0.60 26.55
N GLY A 66 7.66 -0.97 26.87
CA GLY A 66 8.84 -0.14 26.81
C GLY A 66 9.40 0.18 25.42
N GLU A 67 10.09 1.31 25.41
CA GLU A 67 11.13 1.71 24.47
C GLU A 67 12.13 0.57 24.26
N ARG A 68 12.30 0.11 23.03
CA ARG A 68 13.42 -0.76 22.66
C ARG A 68 14.56 0.08 22.12
N GLY A 69 15.29 0.73 23.04
CA GLY A 69 16.69 1.08 22.84
C GLY A 69 17.53 -0.19 22.95
N GLY A 70 18.36 -0.48 21.95
CA GLY A 70 19.29 -1.60 22.00
C GLY A 70 20.40 -1.33 23.02
N VAL A 71 20.62 -2.25 23.95
CA VAL A 71 21.77 -2.23 24.84
C VAL A 71 22.99 -2.75 24.06
N VAL A 72 23.99 -1.90 23.86
CA VAL A 72 25.33 -2.33 23.42
C VAL A 72 26.12 -2.67 24.69
N TYR A 73 26.50 -3.94 24.86
CA TYR A 73 27.46 -4.31 25.90
C TYR A 73 28.87 -3.95 25.39
N ALA A 74 29.35 -2.76 25.76
CA ALA A 74 30.77 -2.47 25.75
C ALA A 74 31.36 -2.93 27.10
N ASN A 75 32.36 -3.79 27.07
CA ASN A 75 33.18 -4.05 28.27
C ASN A 75 33.89 -2.75 28.63
N THR A 76 33.45 -2.07 29.68
CA THR A 76 34.17 -0.92 30.26
C THR A 76 34.14 -1.01 31.77
N GLU A 77 35.30 -0.71 32.37
CA GLU A 77 35.59 -0.75 33.79
C GLU A 77 34.60 0.09 34.63
N PRO A 78 34.37 -0.26 35.91
CA PRO A 78 33.44 0.48 36.77
C PRO A 78 34.00 1.86 37.11
N GLY A 79 33.32 2.93 36.67
CA GLY A 79 33.62 4.30 37.11
C GLY A 79 33.38 5.44 36.11
N THR A 80 32.95 5.16 34.87
CA THR A 80 32.62 6.24 33.92
C THR A 80 31.10 6.41 33.82
N GLU A 81 30.57 7.56 34.26
CA GLU A 81 29.21 7.98 33.89
C GLU A 81 29.16 8.18 32.37
N ILE A 82 28.67 7.17 31.68
CA ILE A 82 28.38 7.21 30.24
C ILE A 82 27.09 8.01 30.07
N GLY A 83 27.21 9.23 29.56
CA GLY A 83 26.06 9.98 29.05
C GLY A 83 25.33 9.13 28.02
N PHE A 84 24.03 8.91 28.24
CA PHE A 84 23.17 8.20 27.29
C PHE A 84 23.07 9.02 26.00
N VAL A 85 23.87 8.69 24.99
CA VAL A 85 23.58 9.10 23.62
C VAL A 85 22.45 8.19 23.15
N GLU A 86 21.22 8.69 23.20
CA GLU A 86 20.05 8.01 22.65
C GLU A 86 20.34 7.70 21.17
N ASN A 87 20.57 6.42 20.86
CA ASN A 87 20.90 5.98 19.51
C ASN A 87 19.61 6.06 18.68
N LYS A 88 19.32 7.25 18.14
CA LYS A 88 18.05 7.57 17.47
C LYS A 88 17.77 6.56 16.36
N LYS A 89 16.74 5.73 16.57
CA LYS A 89 16.26 4.79 15.56
C LYS A 89 15.65 5.59 14.40
N ILE A 90 16.23 5.46 13.20
CA ILE A 90 15.72 6.13 11.99
C ILE A 90 14.35 5.56 11.59
N ARG A 91 13.40 6.43 11.22
CA ARG A 91 12.09 5.98 10.72
C ARG A 91 12.18 5.55 9.26
N ILE A 92 11.88 4.28 8.98
CA ILE A 92 12.01 3.70 7.63
C ILE A 92 10.66 3.63 6.93
N GLY A 93 10.59 4.17 5.72
CA GLY A 93 9.47 4.01 4.79
C GLY A 93 9.81 3.01 3.68
N LEU A 94 9.00 1.97 3.52
CA LEU A 94 9.20 0.88 2.57
C LEU A 94 8.10 0.83 1.51
N SER A 95 8.47 0.76 0.23
CA SER A 95 7.56 0.61 -0.90
C SER A 95 7.83 -0.70 -1.66
N LEU A 96 6.81 -1.55 -1.77
CA LEU A 96 6.88 -2.86 -2.41
C LEU A 96 6.21 -2.85 -3.79
N GLY A 97 6.99 -3.09 -4.83
CA GLY A 97 6.51 -3.11 -6.22
C GLY A 97 5.61 -4.31 -6.56
N PRO A 98 5.02 -4.30 -7.77
CA PRO A 98 4.25 -5.43 -8.27
C PRO A 98 5.17 -6.53 -8.81
N GLY A 99 4.66 -7.76 -8.85
CA GLY A 99 5.34 -8.88 -9.50
C GLY A 99 4.66 -10.24 -9.32
N ILE A 100 3.34 -10.23 -9.08
CA ILE A 100 2.50 -11.42 -8.91
C ILE A 100 3.15 -12.40 -7.92
N TYR A 101 3.62 -13.57 -8.35
CA TYR A 101 4.15 -14.59 -7.45
C TYR A 101 5.61 -14.35 -7.08
N ARG A 102 6.36 -13.52 -7.82
CA ARG A 102 7.70 -13.09 -7.40
C ARG A 102 7.68 -12.32 -6.09
N THR A 103 6.54 -11.75 -5.69
CA THR A 103 6.38 -10.96 -4.45
C THR A 103 6.63 -11.77 -3.18
N ILE A 104 6.62 -13.10 -3.24
CA ILE A 104 7.08 -13.95 -2.12
C ILE A 104 8.51 -13.61 -1.68
N ASN A 105 9.36 -13.12 -2.59
CA ASN A 105 10.73 -12.73 -2.28
C ASN A 105 10.83 -11.49 -1.37
N TYR A 106 9.75 -10.73 -1.20
CA TYR A 106 9.68 -9.68 -0.18
C TYR A 106 9.80 -10.25 1.23
N VAL A 107 9.40 -11.50 1.46
CA VAL A 107 9.63 -12.18 2.75
C VAL A 107 11.11 -12.22 3.09
N SER A 108 11.96 -12.70 2.17
CA SER A 108 13.42 -12.76 2.39
C SER A 108 14.02 -11.38 2.65
N PHE A 109 13.53 -10.35 1.96
CA PHE A 109 13.94 -8.98 2.19
C PHE A 109 13.56 -8.47 3.59
N LEU A 110 12.30 -8.67 4.00
CA LEU A 110 11.80 -8.27 5.31
C LEU A 110 12.55 -8.98 6.45
N LYS A 111 12.81 -10.30 6.31
CA LYS A 111 13.62 -11.07 7.26
C LYS A 111 14.99 -10.45 7.50
N ILE A 112 15.66 -9.99 6.44
CA ILE A 112 16.97 -9.33 6.55
C ILE A 112 16.84 -7.98 7.26
N LEU A 113 15.86 -7.16 6.91
CA LEU A 113 15.64 -5.89 7.61
C LEU A 113 15.36 -6.08 9.10
N GLU A 114 14.51 -7.04 9.46
CA GLU A 114 14.20 -7.34 10.87
C GLU A 114 15.43 -7.79 11.65
N ARG A 115 16.26 -8.67 11.07
CA ARG A 115 17.52 -9.13 11.69
C ARG A 115 18.51 -8.00 11.93
N GLN A 116 18.41 -6.92 11.18
CA GLN A 116 19.24 -5.72 11.33
C GLN A 116 18.59 -4.65 12.22
N ASN A 117 17.44 -4.94 12.85
CA ASN A 117 16.63 -3.95 13.58
C ASN A 117 16.14 -2.77 12.71
N LEU A 118 16.03 -2.99 11.40
CA LEU A 118 15.59 -2.03 10.38
C LEU A 118 14.15 -2.29 9.89
N ALA A 119 13.32 -2.90 10.73
CA ALA A 119 11.91 -3.13 10.40
C ALA A 119 11.22 -1.81 10.04
N PRO A 120 10.50 -1.72 8.91
CA PRO A 120 9.89 -0.46 8.47
C PRO A 120 8.82 0.02 9.44
N ASP A 121 8.68 1.34 9.54
CA ASP A 121 7.65 2.02 10.34
C ASP A 121 6.45 2.42 9.47
N ILE A 122 6.73 2.70 8.19
CA ILE A 122 5.75 2.99 7.16
C ILE A 122 5.95 1.97 6.04
N ILE A 123 4.88 1.32 5.59
CA ILE A 123 4.94 0.37 4.50
C ILE A 123 3.79 0.60 3.53
N THR A 124 4.04 0.36 2.24
CA THR A 124 3.01 0.39 1.19
C THR A 124 3.42 -0.58 0.08
N GLY A 125 2.50 -0.87 -0.84
CA GLY A 125 2.84 -1.59 -2.04
C GLY A 125 1.77 -1.47 -3.12
N THR A 126 2.08 -2.05 -4.28
CA THR A 126 1.23 -1.98 -5.47
C THR A 126 0.98 -3.39 -6.03
N GLY A 127 -0.29 -3.73 -6.28
CA GLY A 127 -0.71 -5.07 -6.69
C GLY A 127 -0.45 -6.10 -5.58
N PHE A 128 0.18 -7.22 -5.93
CA PHE A 128 0.59 -8.22 -4.93
C PHE A 128 1.57 -7.69 -3.88
N GLY A 129 2.35 -6.65 -4.19
CA GLY A 129 3.17 -5.96 -3.20
C GLY A 129 2.34 -5.32 -2.08
N ALA A 130 1.14 -4.82 -2.41
CA ALA A 130 0.20 -4.27 -1.42
C ALA A 130 -0.34 -5.35 -0.47
N ILE A 131 -0.54 -6.57 -0.97
CA ILE A 131 -1.00 -7.71 -0.15
C ILE A 131 0.07 -8.09 0.88
N VAL A 132 1.34 -8.17 0.45
CA VAL A 132 2.47 -8.40 1.37
C VAL A 132 2.58 -7.25 2.39
N ALA A 133 2.49 -6.00 1.92
CA ALA A 133 2.54 -4.83 2.79
C ALA A 133 1.42 -4.82 3.83
N ALA A 134 0.19 -5.18 3.44
CA ALA A 134 -0.97 -5.25 4.34
C ALA A 134 -0.79 -6.33 5.42
N MET A 135 -0.37 -7.54 5.03
CA MET A 135 -0.09 -8.62 5.99
C MET A 135 0.99 -8.20 7.00
N TYR A 136 2.07 -7.58 6.52
CA TYR A 136 3.13 -7.10 7.39
C TYR A 136 2.65 -5.95 8.30
N ALA A 137 1.85 -5.03 7.76
CA ALA A 137 1.35 -3.87 8.49
C ALA A 137 0.42 -4.23 9.65
N VAL A 138 -0.43 -5.25 9.49
CA VAL A 138 -1.26 -5.78 10.60
C VAL A 138 -0.44 -6.57 11.64
N GLY A 139 0.85 -6.79 11.38
CA GLY A 139 1.79 -7.42 12.30
C GLY A 139 1.99 -8.91 12.09
N MET A 140 1.73 -9.45 10.89
CA MET A 140 2.17 -10.81 10.55
C MET A 140 3.69 -10.80 10.38
N THR A 141 4.35 -11.81 10.95
CA THR A 141 5.81 -11.99 10.74
C THR A 141 6.09 -12.45 9.31
N PRO A 142 7.32 -12.26 8.79
CA PRO A 142 7.69 -12.78 7.48
C PRO A 142 7.42 -14.28 7.31
N GLU A 143 7.58 -15.09 8.35
CA GLU A 143 7.31 -16.54 8.33
C GLU A 143 5.82 -16.84 8.15
N VAL A 144 4.93 -16.08 8.80
CA VAL A 144 3.49 -16.21 8.61
C VAL A 144 3.11 -15.83 7.18
N ILE A 145 3.71 -14.76 6.64
CA ILE A 145 3.49 -14.35 5.25
C ILE A 145 3.95 -15.47 4.29
N GLU A 146 5.14 -16.04 4.52
CA GLU A 146 5.67 -17.15 3.74
C GLU A 146 4.71 -18.34 3.74
N TRP A 147 4.18 -18.71 4.90
CA TRP A 147 3.22 -19.80 5.03
C TRP A 147 1.95 -19.58 4.21
N ASN A 148 1.45 -18.34 4.15
CA ASN A 148 0.30 -18.00 3.31
C ASN A 148 0.58 -18.20 1.82
N PHE A 149 1.76 -17.79 1.35
CA PHE A 149 2.16 -18.06 -0.04
C PHE A 149 2.40 -19.54 -0.29
N TYR A 150 3.01 -20.27 0.64
CA TYR A 150 3.20 -21.72 0.52
C TYR A 150 1.85 -22.44 0.37
N LYS A 151 0.88 -22.13 1.24
CA LYS A 151 -0.47 -22.68 1.16
C LYS A 151 -1.11 -22.37 -0.19
N TYR A 152 -1.05 -21.10 -0.60
CA TYR A 152 -1.56 -20.67 -1.90
C TYR A 152 -0.90 -21.41 -3.07
N PHE A 153 0.43 -21.52 -3.12
CA PHE A 153 1.12 -22.21 -4.22
C PHE A 153 0.80 -23.70 -4.29
N LYS A 154 0.46 -24.34 -3.16
CA LYS A 154 0.04 -25.73 -3.09
C LYS A 154 -1.40 -25.95 -3.55
N GLU A 155 -2.30 -25.03 -3.23
CA GLU A 155 -3.75 -25.20 -3.40
C GLU A 155 -4.31 -24.42 -4.61
N LYS A 156 -3.52 -23.52 -5.20
CA LYS A 156 -3.97 -22.63 -6.29
C LYS A 156 -4.51 -23.40 -7.49
N LYS A 157 -5.55 -22.84 -8.12
CA LYS A 157 -6.09 -23.37 -9.37
C LYS A 157 -5.31 -22.79 -10.56
N LYS A 158 -5.61 -23.26 -11.77
CA LYS A 158 -5.04 -22.73 -13.01
C LYS A 158 -5.91 -21.61 -13.60
N ASN A 159 -6.38 -20.70 -12.75
CA ASN A 159 -7.20 -19.56 -13.15
C ASN A 159 -6.35 -18.54 -13.93
N LYS A 160 -6.97 -17.82 -14.87
CA LYS A 160 -6.26 -16.82 -15.67
C LYS A 160 -5.99 -15.61 -14.79
N LEU A 161 -4.75 -15.17 -14.72
CA LEU A 161 -4.37 -14.00 -13.92
C LEU A 161 -5.28 -12.80 -14.23
N TYR A 162 -5.73 -12.12 -13.17
CA TYR A 162 -6.62 -10.97 -13.23
C TYR A 162 -8.04 -11.21 -13.75
N ASP A 163 -8.44 -12.47 -14.00
CA ASP A 163 -9.85 -12.80 -14.20
C ASP A 163 -10.61 -12.84 -12.86
N LYS A 164 -11.94 -12.98 -12.95
CA LYS A 164 -12.82 -13.02 -11.78
C LYS A 164 -12.49 -14.19 -10.85
N ASP A 165 -12.20 -15.37 -11.39
CA ASP A 165 -11.99 -16.58 -10.61
C ASP A 165 -10.65 -16.54 -9.87
N TRP A 166 -9.61 -15.99 -10.50
CA TRP A 166 -8.33 -15.72 -9.87
C TRP A 166 -8.46 -14.67 -8.77
N VAL A 167 -9.20 -13.57 -9.01
CA VAL A 167 -9.44 -12.57 -7.95
C VAL A 167 -10.18 -13.17 -6.76
N ASN A 168 -11.22 -13.99 -7.00
CA ASN A 168 -11.93 -14.70 -5.94
C ASN A 168 -10.99 -15.65 -5.16
N GLU A 169 -10.12 -16.37 -5.87
CA GLU A 169 -9.12 -17.24 -5.24
C GLU A 169 -8.15 -16.44 -4.35
N ILE A 170 -7.67 -15.27 -4.81
CA ILE A 170 -6.83 -14.39 -3.99
C ILE A 170 -7.59 -13.84 -2.78
N ASP A 171 -8.86 -13.50 -2.95
CA ASP A 171 -9.71 -13.02 -1.87
C ASP A 171 -9.88 -14.07 -0.76
N GLU A 172 -10.23 -15.29 -1.14
CA GLU A 172 -10.38 -16.42 -0.22
C GLU A 172 -9.07 -16.74 0.51
N MET A 173 -7.95 -16.78 -0.23
CA MET A 173 -6.67 -17.27 0.30
C MET A 173 -5.87 -16.20 1.06
N PHE A 174 -5.94 -14.94 0.64
CA PHE A 174 -5.15 -13.85 1.21
C PHE A 174 -5.99 -12.77 1.90
N LEU A 175 -7.15 -12.39 1.36
CA LEU A 175 -7.78 -11.12 1.76
C LEU A 175 -8.90 -11.26 2.80
N THR A 176 -9.55 -12.42 2.89
CA THR A 176 -10.68 -12.68 3.82
C THR A 176 -10.31 -12.42 5.28
N LYS A 177 -9.04 -12.65 5.67
CA LYS A 177 -8.52 -12.33 7.01
C LYS A 177 -8.55 -10.84 7.38
N PHE A 178 -8.69 -9.96 6.39
CA PHE A 178 -8.81 -8.52 6.59
C PHE A 178 -10.26 -8.04 6.63
N LYS A 179 -11.25 -8.94 6.61
CA LYS A 179 -12.69 -8.56 6.55
C LYS A 179 -13.09 -7.53 7.61
N ASN A 180 -12.49 -7.60 8.80
CA ASN A 180 -12.79 -6.70 9.91
C ASN A 180 -11.59 -5.84 10.33
N ILE A 181 -10.63 -5.60 9.42
CA ILE A 181 -9.43 -4.82 9.70
C ILE A 181 -9.39 -3.62 8.76
N ASN A 182 -9.31 -2.42 9.34
CA ASN A 182 -9.11 -1.20 8.56
C ASN A 182 -7.64 -0.76 8.56
N ILE A 183 -7.28 0.06 7.58
CA ILE A 183 -5.91 0.58 7.44
C ILE A 183 -5.47 1.37 8.68
N GLN A 184 -6.35 2.18 9.27
CA GLN A 184 -5.99 2.98 10.44
C GLN A 184 -5.73 2.15 11.71
N ASP A 185 -6.11 0.86 11.71
CA ASP A 185 -5.97 -0.05 12.85
C ASP A 185 -4.68 -0.90 12.77
N THR A 186 -3.83 -0.69 11.75
CA THR A 186 -2.61 -1.46 11.53
C THR A 186 -1.50 -1.10 12.52
N LYS A 187 -0.64 -2.08 12.87
CA LYS A 187 0.50 -1.87 13.78
C LYS A 187 1.60 -0.98 13.17
N LYS A 188 1.73 -0.99 11.85
CA LYS A 188 2.63 -0.12 11.07
C LYS A 188 1.80 0.88 10.29
N LYS A 189 2.33 2.08 10.03
CA LYS A 189 1.61 3.03 9.16
C LYS A 189 1.54 2.42 7.75
N PHE A 190 0.34 2.33 7.22
CA PHE A 190 0.04 1.67 5.95
C PHE A 190 -0.88 2.54 5.11
N PHE A 191 -0.74 2.43 3.79
CA PHE A 191 -1.71 3.01 2.86
C PHE A 191 -1.74 2.20 1.55
N ILE A 192 -2.88 2.23 0.88
CA ILE A 192 -3.08 1.61 -0.43
C ILE A 192 -3.28 2.69 -1.48
N THR A 193 -2.50 2.59 -2.56
CA THR A 193 -2.59 3.49 -3.70
C THR A 193 -3.58 2.97 -4.73
N LEU A 194 -4.57 3.79 -5.11
CA LEU A 194 -5.53 3.48 -6.17
C LEU A 194 -5.60 4.63 -7.17
N TYR A 195 -5.85 4.29 -8.43
CA TYR A 195 -6.13 5.28 -9.46
C TYR A 195 -7.64 5.47 -9.62
N ASP A 196 -8.10 6.72 -9.59
CA ASP A 196 -9.49 7.10 -9.82
C ASP A 196 -9.69 7.48 -11.29
N HIS A 197 -10.53 6.72 -12.00
CA HIS A 197 -10.82 6.95 -13.42
C HIS A 197 -11.70 8.17 -13.68
N ASN A 198 -12.47 8.64 -12.69
CA ASN A 198 -13.34 9.80 -12.84
C ASN A 198 -12.53 11.08 -12.70
N THR A 199 -11.72 11.18 -11.64
CA THR A 199 -10.92 12.38 -11.38
C THR A 199 -9.57 12.39 -12.08
N LYS A 200 -9.15 11.25 -12.65
CA LYS A 200 -7.84 11.02 -13.29
C LYS A 200 -6.66 11.27 -12.34
N LYS A 201 -6.86 10.99 -11.05
CA LYS A 201 -5.86 11.18 -9.99
C LYS A 201 -5.55 9.89 -9.26
N THR A 202 -4.36 9.82 -8.69
CA THR A 202 -3.98 8.78 -7.74
C THR A 202 -4.40 9.21 -6.34
N TYR A 203 -5.03 8.31 -5.59
CA TYR A 203 -5.41 8.48 -4.19
C TYR A 203 -4.66 7.49 -3.32
N TYR A 204 -4.31 7.93 -2.11
CA TYR A 204 -3.60 7.14 -1.11
C TYR A 204 -4.52 6.95 0.07
N PHE A 205 -5.09 5.75 0.19
CA PHE A 205 -6.04 5.43 1.24
C PHE A 205 -5.26 5.01 2.48
N ASP A 206 -5.28 5.86 3.52
CA ASP A 206 -4.76 5.59 4.86
C ASP A 206 -5.86 5.20 5.85
N LYS A 207 -7.10 5.07 5.36
CA LYS A 207 -8.30 4.66 6.11
C LYS A 207 -9.19 3.77 5.25
N GLY A 208 -10.02 2.97 5.94
CA GLY A 208 -11.01 2.09 5.33
C GLY A 208 -10.60 0.62 5.36
N ASN A 209 -11.53 -0.26 4.98
CA ASN A 209 -11.34 -1.70 5.04
C ASN A 209 -10.22 -2.17 4.10
N ILE A 210 -9.27 -2.95 4.64
CA ILE A 210 -8.09 -3.39 3.87
C ILE A 210 -8.50 -4.33 2.73
N ARG A 211 -9.41 -5.28 2.97
CA ARG A 211 -9.84 -6.25 1.95
C ARG A 211 -10.47 -5.53 0.76
N ASP A 212 -11.40 -4.61 1.01
CA ASP A 212 -12.11 -3.90 -0.05
C ASP A 212 -11.15 -3.08 -0.92
N LEU A 213 -10.21 -2.38 -0.29
CA LEU A 213 -9.20 -1.59 -1.00
C LEU A 213 -8.20 -2.46 -1.77
N LEU A 214 -7.80 -3.62 -1.24
CA LEU A 214 -6.94 -4.57 -1.96
C LEU A 214 -7.66 -5.21 -3.15
N LEU A 215 -8.96 -5.52 -3.04
CA LEU A 215 -9.76 -6.00 -4.18
C LEU A 215 -9.81 -4.98 -5.31
N LEU A 216 -9.94 -3.68 -5.00
CA LEU A 216 -9.82 -2.61 -6.00
C LEU A 216 -8.40 -2.51 -6.58
N ASN A 217 -7.38 -2.71 -5.75
CA ASN A 217 -5.97 -2.69 -6.14
C ASN A 217 -5.56 -3.88 -7.04
N LEU A 218 -6.38 -4.93 -7.13
CA LEU A 218 -6.20 -6.04 -8.05
C LEU A 218 -6.87 -5.83 -9.41
N ARG A 219 -7.62 -4.75 -9.63
CA ARG A 219 -8.27 -4.50 -10.92
C ARG A 219 -7.35 -3.74 -11.87
N LEU A 220 -7.24 -4.21 -13.12
CA LEU A 220 -6.52 -3.51 -14.19
C LEU A 220 -7.45 -2.56 -14.97
N SER A 221 -6.94 -1.39 -15.39
CA SER A 221 -7.72 -0.34 -16.05
C SER A 221 -8.47 -0.80 -17.32
N ASN A 222 -7.94 -1.80 -18.05
CA ASN A 222 -8.39 -2.14 -19.41
C ASN A 222 -8.63 -3.65 -19.61
N ASN A 223 -9.14 -4.38 -18.61
CA ASN A 223 -9.52 -5.78 -18.85
C ASN A 223 -10.70 -5.82 -19.85
N PHE A 224 -10.41 -6.22 -21.11
CA PHE A 224 -11.37 -6.33 -22.21
C PHE A 224 -12.57 -7.25 -21.94
N THR A 225 -12.52 -8.09 -20.90
CA THR A 225 -13.61 -9.00 -20.55
C THR A 225 -14.68 -8.37 -19.67
N GLU A 226 -14.40 -7.24 -19.01
CA GLU A 226 -15.38 -6.50 -18.20
C GLU A 226 -15.08 -5.00 -18.20
N SER A 227 -14.82 -4.38 -19.36
CA SER A 227 -14.83 -2.92 -19.48
C SER A 227 -16.27 -2.39 -19.38
N LYS A 228 -16.92 -2.62 -18.24
CA LYS A 228 -18.16 -1.94 -17.89
C LYS A 228 -17.80 -0.50 -17.58
N SER A 229 -18.37 0.42 -18.36
CA SER A 229 -18.57 1.80 -17.97
C SER A 229 -19.01 1.85 -16.50
N GLY A 230 -18.23 2.48 -15.62
CA GLY A 230 -18.56 2.61 -14.20
C GLY A 230 -17.48 2.16 -13.20
N GLN A 231 -16.36 1.59 -13.65
CA GLN A 231 -15.24 1.31 -12.75
C GLN A 231 -14.60 2.62 -12.26
N LYS A 232 -14.85 2.99 -10.99
CA LYS A 232 -14.26 4.18 -10.37
C LYS A 232 -12.77 4.03 -10.05
N TYR A 233 -12.37 2.89 -9.48
CA TYR A 233 -10.98 2.66 -9.03
C TYR A 233 -10.32 1.43 -9.68
N SER A 234 -9.02 1.55 -9.93
CA SER A 234 -8.13 0.45 -10.32
C SER A 234 -6.80 0.48 -9.56
N THR A 235 -5.99 -0.55 -9.78
CA THR A 235 -4.57 -0.49 -9.46
C THR A 235 -3.90 0.70 -10.14
N ALA A 236 -2.88 1.27 -9.50
CA ALA A 236 -2.18 2.45 -10.00
C ALA A 236 -1.01 2.13 -10.96
N PHE A 237 -0.85 0.88 -11.42
CA PHE A 237 0.28 0.42 -12.28
C PHE A 237 0.66 1.41 -13.40
N GLU A 238 -0.34 1.93 -14.12
CA GLU A 238 -0.13 2.82 -15.26
C GLU A 238 0.03 4.31 -14.89
N LYS A 239 0.06 4.62 -13.60
CA LYS A 239 0.00 5.99 -13.09
C LYS A 239 1.10 6.25 -12.08
N GLU A 240 1.18 5.43 -11.04
CA GLU A 240 2.18 5.54 -10.00
C GLU A 240 2.38 4.21 -9.27
N VAL A 241 3.63 3.74 -9.17
CA VAL A 241 3.97 2.51 -8.43
C VAL A 241 4.64 2.83 -7.10
N PHE A 242 5.56 3.79 -7.10
CA PHE A 242 6.36 4.20 -5.97
C PHE A 242 6.30 5.72 -5.75
N ASN A 243 6.26 6.14 -4.47
CA ASN A 243 6.21 7.55 -4.10
C ASN A 243 7.06 7.85 -2.86
N ALA A 244 8.35 8.13 -3.07
CA ALA A 244 9.27 8.46 -1.97
C ALA A 244 8.87 9.75 -1.24
N ARG A 245 8.33 10.73 -1.97
CA ARG A 245 7.92 12.02 -1.39
C ARG A 245 6.80 11.83 -0.37
N LEU A 246 5.79 11.03 -0.71
CA LEU A 246 4.69 10.73 0.19
C LEU A 246 5.18 9.99 1.45
N LEU A 247 6.06 9.00 1.31
CA LEU A 247 6.64 8.32 2.48
C LEU A 247 7.35 9.29 3.42
N ARG A 248 8.11 10.25 2.87
CA ARG A 248 8.75 11.32 3.67
C ARG A 248 7.73 12.23 4.34
N GLN A 249 6.68 12.64 3.63
CA GLN A 249 5.58 13.43 4.19
C GLN A 249 4.86 12.71 5.33
N LEU A 250 4.78 11.37 5.27
CA LEU A 250 4.20 10.54 6.32
C LEU A 250 5.16 10.29 7.51
N GLY A 251 6.40 10.79 7.44
CA GLY A 251 7.38 10.77 8.52
C GLY A 251 8.57 9.85 8.30
N ALA A 252 8.73 9.22 7.13
CA ALA A 252 9.94 8.44 6.84
C ALA A 252 11.17 9.36 6.73
N GLU A 253 12.21 9.03 7.49
CA GLU A 253 13.52 9.70 7.42
C GLU A 253 14.44 9.00 6.42
N PHE A 254 14.23 7.70 6.18
CA PHE A 254 14.91 6.91 5.16
C PHE A 254 13.90 6.12 4.33
N THR A 255 13.95 6.26 3.00
CA THR A 255 13.00 5.59 2.10
C THR A 255 13.66 4.48 1.30
N ILE A 256 12.96 3.34 1.23
CA ILE A 256 13.39 2.14 0.50
C ILE A 256 12.33 1.72 -0.53
N ALA A 257 12.74 1.50 -1.78
CA ALA A 257 11.92 0.87 -2.81
C ALA A 257 12.48 -0.51 -3.19
N VAL A 258 11.62 -1.54 -3.22
CA VAL A 258 12.02 -2.91 -3.56
C VAL A 258 11.23 -3.41 -4.77
N ASP A 259 11.96 -3.66 -5.86
CA ASP A 259 11.44 -4.09 -7.15
C ASP A 259 11.70 -5.59 -7.36
N VAL A 260 10.64 -6.36 -7.63
CA VAL A 260 10.75 -7.79 -8.01
C VAL A 260 10.39 -8.03 -9.49
N LEU A 261 9.92 -7.00 -10.19
CA LEU A 261 9.57 -7.08 -11.60
C LEU A 261 10.83 -7.02 -12.47
N GLY A 262 11.70 -6.05 -12.21
CA GLY A 262 12.89 -5.79 -13.00
C GLY A 262 12.57 -5.39 -14.45
N SER A 263 13.61 -5.26 -15.27
CA SER A 263 13.48 -4.89 -16.70
C SER A 263 13.28 -6.10 -17.62
N LYS A 264 13.51 -7.32 -17.11
CA LYS A 264 13.33 -8.58 -17.83
C LYS A 264 12.41 -9.48 -17.02
N PHE A 265 11.28 -9.81 -17.60
CA PHE A 265 10.28 -10.69 -17.02
C PHE A 265 9.56 -11.44 -18.14
N ASP A 266 8.95 -12.55 -17.76
CA ASP A 266 8.11 -13.35 -18.65
C ASP A 266 7.03 -14.09 -17.86
N PHE A 267 6.12 -14.75 -18.56
CA PHE A 267 5.06 -15.59 -18.04
C PHE A 267 5.21 -17.02 -18.58
N GLU A 268 4.90 -18.04 -17.77
CA GLU A 268 4.79 -19.42 -18.26
C GLU A 268 3.68 -19.52 -19.31
N THR A 269 2.56 -18.84 -19.07
CA THR A 269 1.47 -18.72 -20.05
C THR A 269 1.48 -17.33 -20.65
N THR A 270 1.93 -17.21 -21.91
CA THR A 270 2.05 -15.93 -22.60
C THR A 270 0.71 -15.19 -22.60
N ASN A 271 0.75 -13.93 -22.18
CA ASN A 271 -0.39 -13.02 -22.19
C ASN A 271 0.10 -11.64 -22.64
N GLU A 272 -0.09 -11.31 -23.92
CA GLU A 272 0.41 -10.06 -24.53
C GLU A 272 -0.09 -8.81 -23.81
N PHE A 273 -1.34 -8.83 -23.34
CA PHE A 273 -1.91 -7.73 -22.56
C PHE A 273 -1.13 -7.52 -21.26
N LEU A 274 -0.90 -8.59 -20.49
CA LEU A 274 -0.12 -8.50 -19.25
C LEU A 274 1.34 -8.15 -19.52
N ILE A 275 1.95 -8.65 -20.60
CA ILE A 275 3.29 -8.24 -21.04
C ILE A 275 3.32 -6.72 -21.26
N GLY A 276 2.32 -6.15 -21.94
CA GLY A 276 2.22 -4.71 -22.15
C GLY A 276 2.04 -3.91 -20.86
N VAL A 277 1.13 -4.37 -19.98
CA VAL A 277 0.87 -3.72 -18.67
C VAL A 277 2.14 -3.73 -17.80
N TYR A 278 2.76 -4.89 -17.62
CA TYR A 278 3.97 -5.02 -16.82
C TYR A 278 5.18 -4.35 -17.48
N GLY A 279 5.26 -4.30 -18.81
CA GLY A 279 6.33 -3.60 -19.52
C GLY A 279 6.31 -2.10 -19.26
N ARG A 280 5.13 -1.48 -19.36
CA ARG A 280 4.93 -0.06 -19.00
C ARG A 280 5.21 0.19 -17.52
N THR A 281 4.80 -0.75 -16.67
CA THR A 281 5.02 -0.68 -15.21
C THR A 281 6.52 -0.75 -14.87
N ALA A 282 7.27 -1.65 -15.50
CA ALA A 282 8.71 -1.79 -15.33
C ALA A 282 9.44 -0.50 -15.71
N GLY A 283 9.11 0.10 -16.88
CA GLY A 283 9.67 1.38 -17.30
C GLY A 283 9.41 2.51 -16.30
N ARG A 284 8.24 2.51 -15.66
CA ARG A 284 7.87 3.48 -14.63
C ARG A 284 8.63 3.28 -13.33
N ILE A 285 8.73 2.04 -12.85
CA ILE A 285 9.52 1.68 -11.66
C ILE A 285 10.96 2.19 -11.80
N GLN A 286 11.57 2.06 -12.99
CA GLN A 286 12.92 2.55 -13.25
C GLN A 286 13.07 4.07 -13.07
N LYS A 287 12.00 4.82 -13.34
CA LYS A 287 11.95 6.28 -13.13
C LYS A 287 11.74 6.60 -11.65
N GLU A 288 10.69 6.07 -11.04
CA GLU A 288 10.23 6.44 -9.70
C GLU A 288 11.20 6.00 -8.60
N ARG A 289 11.90 4.88 -8.77
CA ARG A 289 12.85 4.37 -7.76
C ARG A 289 14.08 5.26 -7.55
N LYS A 290 14.34 6.20 -8.47
CA LYS A 290 15.46 7.16 -8.38
C LYS A 290 15.27 8.18 -7.26
N ASP A 291 14.02 8.40 -6.83
CA ASP A 291 13.68 9.39 -5.79
C ASP A 291 13.85 8.85 -4.36
N PHE A 292 14.19 7.56 -4.21
CA PHE A 292 14.38 6.88 -2.93
C PHE A 292 15.82 6.95 -2.44
N ASP A 293 16.02 6.97 -1.11
CA ASP A 293 17.37 6.97 -0.51
C ASP A 293 18.12 5.64 -0.80
N TYR A 294 17.37 4.55 -0.86
CA TYR A 294 17.82 3.25 -1.35
C TYR A 294 16.74 2.60 -2.22
N SER A 295 17.15 2.02 -3.35
CA SER A 295 16.28 1.18 -4.15
C SER A 295 17.05 -0.04 -4.65
N VAL A 296 16.33 -1.17 -4.76
CA VAL A 296 16.93 -2.43 -5.16
C VAL A 296 15.97 -3.22 -6.03
N THR A 297 16.50 -3.80 -7.12
CA THR A 297 15.80 -4.83 -7.89
C THR A 297 16.34 -6.19 -7.47
N LEU A 298 15.46 -7.08 -7.02
CA LEU A 298 15.84 -8.43 -6.61
C LEU A 298 16.21 -9.30 -7.82
N PRO A 299 17.18 -10.23 -7.71
CA PRO A 299 17.73 -10.99 -8.84
C PRO A 299 16.80 -12.14 -9.28
N LEU A 300 15.64 -11.79 -9.84
CA LEU A 300 14.52 -12.69 -10.13
C LEU A 300 14.19 -12.79 -11.64
N ASN A 301 15.07 -12.30 -12.51
CA ASN A 301 14.86 -12.27 -13.96
C ASN A 301 14.61 -13.65 -14.60
N LEU A 302 15.00 -14.74 -13.93
CA LEU A 302 14.79 -16.12 -14.38
C LEU A 302 13.51 -16.76 -13.83
N MET A 303 12.78 -16.09 -12.94
CA MET A 303 11.51 -16.58 -12.40
C MET A 303 10.37 -16.00 -13.22
N ASN A 304 9.50 -16.79 -13.84
CA ASN A 304 8.32 -16.21 -14.49
C ASN A 304 7.36 -15.61 -13.45
N LEU A 305 6.64 -14.55 -13.81
CA LEU A 305 5.78 -13.80 -12.88
C LEU A 305 4.65 -14.66 -12.29
N ASP A 306 4.14 -15.59 -13.08
CA ASP A 306 3.04 -16.52 -12.80
C ASP A 306 3.52 -17.93 -12.41
N SER A 307 4.83 -18.15 -12.30
CA SER A 307 5.36 -19.43 -11.85
C SER A 307 5.44 -19.51 -10.32
N THR A 308 5.08 -20.67 -9.80
CA THR A 308 5.30 -21.04 -8.39
C THR A 308 6.42 -22.06 -8.23
N LYS A 309 7.01 -22.52 -9.34
CA LYS A 309 8.14 -23.45 -9.32
C LYS A 309 9.37 -22.73 -8.78
N ASP A 310 10.20 -23.47 -8.05
CA ASP A 310 11.47 -22.99 -7.52
C ASP A 310 11.35 -21.75 -6.63
N SER A 311 10.17 -21.45 -6.08
CA SER A 311 9.96 -20.27 -5.23
C SER A 311 10.94 -20.27 -4.05
N SER A 312 11.16 -21.42 -3.42
CA SER A 312 12.14 -21.58 -2.33
C SER A 312 13.58 -21.31 -2.77
N LEU A 313 13.96 -21.72 -3.99
CA LEU A 313 15.28 -21.42 -4.57
C LEU A 313 15.45 -19.91 -4.78
N PHE A 314 14.45 -19.23 -5.35
CA PHE A 314 14.51 -17.79 -5.55
C PHE A 314 14.48 -17.00 -4.24
N MET A 315 13.73 -17.48 -3.23
CA MET A 315 13.76 -16.91 -1.89
C MET A 315 15.15 -17.02 -1.25
N GLN A 316 15.83 -18.15 -1.41
CA GLN A 316 17.20 -18.34 -0.95
C GLN A 316 18.17 -17.41 -1.71
N LYS A 317 18.08 -17.33 -3.04
CA LYS A 317 18.87 -16.39 -3.85
C LYS A 317 18.66 -14.94 -3.41
N THR A 318 17.42 -14.56 -3.12
CA THR A 318 17.10 -13.23 -2.58
C THR A 318 17.74 -13.02 -1.22
N TYR A 319 17.66 -14.01 -0.33
CA TYR A 319 18.27 -13.93 0.99
C TYR A 319 19.80 -13.74 0.89
N ASP A 320 20.49 -14.53 0.07
CA ASP A 320 21.95 -14.43 -0.12
C ASP A 320 22.36 -13.10 -0.78
N PHE A 321 21.57 -12.64 -1.75
CA PHE A 321 21.76 -11.32 -2.34
C PHE A 321 21.61 -10.21 -1.30
N MET A 322 20.59 -10.30 -0.45
CA MET A 322 20.31 -9.28 0.56
C MET A 322 21.35 -9.27 1.69
N GLN A 323 21.91 -10.41 2.07
CA GLN A 323 23.06 -10.45 2.99
C GLN A 323 24.24 -9.62 2.47
N LYS A 324 24.48 -9.63 1.16
CA LYS A 324 25.53 -8.81 0.52
C LYS A 324 25.16 -7.33 0.44
N GLN A 325 23.88 -7.00 0.35
CA GLN A 325 23.38 -5.62 0.28
C GLN A 325 23.22 -4.97 1.66
N SER A 326 23.04 -5.75 2.73
CA SER A 326 22.87 -5.29 4.10
C SER A 326 23.88 -4.24 4.55
N PRO A 327 25.21 -4.41 4.34
CA PRO A 327 26.19 -3.40 4.73
C PRO A 327 26.02 -2.07 3.97
N VAL A 328 25.57 -2.12 2.71
CA VAL A 328 25.32 -0.93 1.88
C VAL A 328 24.14 -0.12 2.42
N ILE A 329 23.07 -0.81 2.82
CA ILE A 329 21.89 -0.19 3.43
C ILE A 329 22.28 0.49 4.74
N LEU A 330 22.99 -0.23 5.62
CA LEU A 330 23.46 0.31 6.90
C LEU A 330 24.33 1.55 6.71
N LYS A 331 25.30 1.52 5.77
CA LYS A 331 26.15 2.67 5.47
C LYS A 331 25.34 3.89 5.01
N LYS A 332 24.32 3.69 4.17
CA LYS A 332 23.44 4.76 3.71
C LYS A 332 22.58 5.34 4.83
N ILE A 333 22.09 4.49 5.73
CA ILE A 333 21.35 4.93 6.92
C ILE A 333 22.26 5.75 7.84
N GLN A 334 23.47 5.28 8.11
CA GLN A 334 24.43 6.01 8.96
C GLN A 334 24.73 7.39 8.37
N ALA A 335 25.05 7.48 7.08
CA ALA A 335 25.26 8.75 6.41
C ALA A 335 24.04 9.69 6.49
N LYS A 336 22.81 9.13 6.52
CA LYS A 336 21.60 9.93 6.70
C LYS A 336 21.48 10.46 8.12
N LEU A 337 21.75 9.63 9.13
CA LEU A 337 21.75 10.02 10.54
C LEU A 337 22.79 11.12 10.81
N ASP A 338 24.00 10.99 10.26
CA ASP A 338 25.06 11.98 10.40
C ASP A 338 24.62 13.33 9.81
N ASN A 339 23.98 13.35 8.64
CA ASN A 339 23.49 14.61 8.06
C ASN A 339 22.37 15.26 8.89
N LEU A 340 21.51 14.47 9.54
CA LEU A 340 20.44 14.99 10.39
C LEU A 340 20.98 15.61 11.68
N SER A 341 22.01 15.04 12.29
CA SER A 341 22.62 15.59 13.51
C SER A 341 23.32 16.93 13.26
N HIS A 342 23.99 17.10 12.11
CA HIS A 342 24.64 18.37 11.76
C HIS A 342 23.61 19.50 11.52
N SER A 343 22.47 19.20 10.89
CA SER A 343 21.41 20.20 10.66
C SER A 343 20.68 20.68 11.92
N GLY A 344 20.79 19.94 13.02
CA GLY A 344 20.18 20.29 14.31
C GLY A 344 21.01 21.25 15.15
N ASN A 345 22.32 21.36 14.88
CA ASN A 345 23.25 22.20 15.65
C ASN A 345 23.43 23.62 15.06
N GLU A 346 22.79 23.94 13.92
CA GLU A 346 22.85 25.26 13.27
C GLU A 346 21.60 26.13 13.52
N LYS A 347 20.72 25.74 14.47
CA LYS A 347 19.58 26.56 14.93
C LYS A 347 19.71 26.82 16.43
#